data_AF-A0A0Q5GZS8-F1
#
_entry.id   AF-A0A0Q5GZS8-F1
#
_cell.length_a   1.000
_cell.length_b   1.000
_cell.length_c   1.000
_cell.angle_alpha   90.00
_cell.angle_beta   90.00
_cell.angle_gamma   90.00
#
_symmetry.space_group_name_H-M   'P 1'
#
loop_
_entity.id
_entity.type
_entity.pdbx_description
1 polymer ?
#
loop_
_entity_poly.entity_id
_entity_poly.type
_entity_poly.pdbx_seq_one_letter_code
_entity_poly.pdbx_strand_id
1 'polypeptide(L)'
;MRQHIPQLRMTPPAGACFAKIVANMKTLRAFVPLVLLAACAAPPADPIGRYRLDTADKTLVLDVRASGDYVLQIDGPDSMTDEIRGRWTDEKGTSKDAGFQGIVWHGSAPEGGKGWWLVSFESDGGICLDGEGLVCFVKDGTT
;
A
#
# COMPACT_ATOMS: atom_id res chain seq x y z
N MET A 1 -17.06 -45.32 -6.69
CA MET A 1 -17.40 -44.10 -5.92
C MET A 1 -16.09 -43.33 -5.75
N ARG A 2 -15.93 -42.18 -6.41
CA ARG A 2 -15.98 -40.81 -5.82
C ARG A 2 -14.92 -40.64 -4.70
N GLN A 3 -13.95 -39.71 -4.71
CA GLN A 3 -13.73 -38.51 -5.51
C GLN A 3 -12.22 -38.20 -5.64
N HIS A 4 -11.80 -37.80 -6.84
CA HIS A 4 -10.50 -37.21 -7.11
C HIS A 4 -10.61 -35.70 -6.82
N ILE A 5 -9.79 -35.18 -5.91
CA ILE A 5 -9.70 -33.74 -5.62
C ILE A 5 -8.78 -33.12 -6.68
N PRO A 6 -9.25 -32.20 -7.54
CA PRO A 6 -8.39 -31.54 -8.52
C PRO A 6 -7.50 -30.49 -7.86
N GLN A 7 -6.20 -30.59 -8.11
CA GLN A 7 -5.19 -29.59 -7.78
C GLN A 7 -5.51 -28.27 -8.51
N LEU A 8 -5.81 -27.21 -7.75
CA LEU A 8 -5.88 -25.84 -8.24
C LEU A 8 -4.46 -25.39 -8.61
N ARG A 9 -4.11 -25.52 -9.89
CA ARG A 9 -2.97 -24.84 -10.50
C ARG A 9 -3.28 -23.34 -10.52
N MET A 10 -2.64 -22.58 -9.65
CA MET A 10 -2.52 -21.13 -9.81
C MET A 10 -1.74 -20.85 -11.09
N THR A 11 -2.45 -20.36 -12.10
CA THR A 11 -1.88 -19.69 -13.26
C THR A 11 -1.22 -18.37 -12.84
N PRO A 12 0.00 -18.04 -13.29
CA PRO A 12 0.51 -16.68 -13.19
C PRO A 12 -0.30 -15.75 -14.12
N PRO A 13 -0.62 -14.50 -13.74
CA PRO A 13 -1.10 -13.53 -14.69
C PRO A 13 0.06 -13.13 -15.61
N ALA A 14 0.14 -13.80 -16.76
CA ALA A 14 0.92 -13.34 -17.90
C ALA A 14 0.25 -12.09 -18.47
N GLY A 15 0.60 -10.92 -17.93
CA GLY A 15 0.35 -9.62 -18.57
C GLY A 15 1.29 -9.42 -19.75
N ALA A 16 1.21 -10.29 -20.77
CA ALA A 16 1.91 -10.11 -22.02
C ALA A 16 1.11 -9.11 -22.89
N CYS A 17 1.67 -7.91 -23.09
CA CYS A 17 1.20 -6.98 -24.12
C CYS A 17 1.46 -7.59 -25.52
N PHE A 18 0.53 -8.40 -26.01
CA PHE A 18 0.54 -8.87 -27.39
C PHE A 18 -0.03 -7.77 -28.30
N ALA A 19 0.84 -6.91 -28.81
CA ALA A 19 0.53 -6.09 -29.97
C ALA A 19 0.61 -6.98 -31.24
N LYS A 20 -0.52 -7.55 -31.67
CA LYS A 20 -0.64 -8.10 -33.03
C LYS A 20 -0.75 -6.95 -34.02
N ILE A 21 0.34 -6.64 -34.71
CA ILE A 21 0.32 -5.80 -35.91
C ILE A 21 0.24 -6.74 -37.12
N VAL A 22 -0.97 -6.92 -37.66
CA VAL A 22 -1.15 -7.44 -39.02
C VAL A 22 -1.35 -6.21 -39.91
N ALA A 23 -0.25 -5.67 -40.43
CA ALA A 23 -0.30 -4.58 -41.40
C ALA A 23 -0.17 -5.16 -42.81
N ASN A 24 -1.32 -5.21 -43.50
CA ASN A 24 -1.44 -5.57 -44.91
C ASN A 24 -0.76 -4.52 -45.80
N MET A 25 -0.11 -4.99 -46.85
CA MET A 25 0.83 -4.25 -47.69
C MET A 25 0.11 -3.46 -48.79
N LYS A 26 -0.17 -2.17 -48.55
CA LYS A 26 -0.15 -1.09 -49.56
C LYS A 26 -0.69 0.20 -48.96
N THR A 27 0.16 1.23 -48.90
CA THR A 27 -0.12 2.63 -49.31
C THR A 27 0.86 3.56 -48.56
N LEU A 28 1.76 4.17 -49.33
CA LEU A 28 2.63 5.26 -48.87
C LEU A 28 1.78 6.48 -48.47
N ARG A 29 2.13 7.12 -47.34
CA ARG A 29 2.56 8.54 -47.23
C ARG A 29 2.27 9.10 -45.83
N ALA A 30 3.24 9.88 -45.34
CA ALA A 30 3.21 10.74 -44.15
C ALA A 30 3.26 10.04 -42.77
N PHE A 31 4.47 9.71 -42.34
CA PHE A 31 4.79 9.39 -40.94
C PHE A 31 4.92 10.70 -40.15
N VAL A 32 3.88 11.08 -39.41
CA VAL A 32 4.00 11.95 -38.23
C VAL A 32 4.19 11.00 -37.06
N PRO A 33 5.31 11.04 -36.32
CA PRO A 33 5.45 10.21 -35.13
C PRO A 33 4.62 10.85 -34.02
N LEU A 34 3.38 10.40 -33.84
CA LEU A 34 2.63 10.64 -32.61
C LEU A 34 3.27 9.77 -31.53
N VAL A 35 4.19 10.35 -30.77
CA VAL A 35 4.78 9.73 -29.58
C VAL A 35 3.68 9.60 -28.55
N LEU A 36 2.96 8.47 -28.55
CA LEU A 36 2.13 8.04 -27.44
C LEU A 36 3.07 7.67 -26.30
N LEU A 37 3.33 8.64 -25.42
CA LEU A 37 3.87 8.36 -24.09
C LEU A 37 2.85 7.46 -23.39
N ALA A 38 3.07 6.15 -23.46
CA ALA A 38 2.43 5.21 -22.56
C ALA A 38 2.92 5.57 -21.16
N ALA A 39 2.15 6.43 -20.47
CA ALA A 39 2.31 6.61 -19.05
C ALA A 39 1.97 5.24 -18.43
N CYS A 40 2.99 4.44 -18.16
CA CYS A 40 2.88 3.35 -17.21
C CYS A 40 2.46 4.02 -15.90
N ALA A 41 1.16 4.00 -15.59
CA ALA A 41 0.68 4.33 -14.27
C ALA A 41 1.42 3.40 -13.31
N ALA A 42 2.13 3.98 -12.34
CA ALA A 42 2.82 3.20 -11.33
C ALA A 42 1.78 2.23 -10.70
N PRO A 43 2.15 0.96 -10.48
CA PRO A 43 1.27 0.04 -9.79
C PRO A 43 0.89 0.63 -8.43
N PRO A 44 -0.38 0.51 -8.01
CA PRO A 44 -0.81 1.05 -6.73
C PRO A 44 0.01 0.42 -5.60
N ALA A 45 0.46 1.25 -4.66
CA ALA A 45 1.20 0.78 -3.49
C ALA A 45 0.31 -0.18 -2.68
N ASP A 46 0.91 -1.29 -2.20
CA ASP A 46 0.19 -2.28 -1.40
C ASP A 46 0.23 -1.87 0.08
N PRO A 47 -0.92 -1.48 0.68
CA PRO A 47 -1.02 -1.08 2.08
C PRO A 47 -0.80 -2.23 3.06
N ILE A 48 -0.90 -3.49 2.61
CA ILE A 48 -0.86 -4.66 3.47
C ILE A 48 0.59 -4.95 3.87
N GLY A 49 0.84 -5.10 5.16
CA GLY A 49 2.16 -5.41 5.68
C GLY A 49 2.37 -4.89 7.09
N ARG A 50 3.60 -5.09 7.56
CA ARG A 50 4.06 -4.60 8.85
C ARG A 50 4.96 -3.39 8.62
N TYR A 51 4.79 -2.39 9.48
CA TYR A 51 5.38 -1.08 9.36
C TYR A 51 5.99 -0.69 10.71
N ARG A 52 7.20 -0.15 10.70
CA ARG A 52 7.90 0.27 11.91
C ARG A 52 8.27 1.74 11.86
N LEU A 53 8.02 2.43 12.97
CA LEU A 53 8.52 3.77 13.23
C LEU A 53 9.27 3.74 14.56
N ASP A 54 10.56 3.98 14.52
CA ASP A 54 11.39 4.16 15.70
C ASP A 54 11.52 5.66 15.99
N THR A 55 11.16 6.07 17.19
CA THR A 55 11.34 7.44 17.71
C THR A 55 12.40 7.43 18.80
N ALA A 56 12.79 8.60 19.31
CA ALA A 56 13.77 8.69 20.39
C ALA A 56 13.34 7.90 21.65
N ASP A 57 12.04 7.87 21.93
CA ASP A 57 11.50 7.35 23.18
C ASP A 57 10.66 6.09 23.00
N LYS A 58 10.20 5.77 21.79
CA LYS A 58 9.25 4.68 21.55
C LYS A 58 9.46 4.00 20.21
N THR A 59 9.09 2.73 20.12
CA THR A 59 8.92 2.02 18.86
C THR A 59 7.44 1.80 18.61
N LEU A 60 6.98 2.19 17.43
CA LEU A 60 5.62 1.95 16.96
C LEU A 60 5.64 0.90 15.85
N VAL A 61 4.76 -0.08 15.95
CA VAL A 61 4.61 -1.12 14.94
C VAL A 61 3.16 -1.17 14.48
N LEU A 62 2.94 -0.85 13.21
CA LEU A 62 1.65 -0.92 12.55
C LEU A 62 1.56 -2.20 11.69
N ASP A 63 0.64 -3.10 12.02
CA ASP A 63 0.32 -4.31 11.26
C ASP A 63 -1.01 -4.10 10.52
N VAL A 64 -0.95 -3.96 9.19
CA VAL A 64 -2.09 -3.73 8.30
C VAL A 64 -2.45 -5.02 7.59
N ARG A 65 -3.68 -5.50 7.80
CA ARG A 65 -4.09 -6.83 7.34
C ARG A 65 -5.03 -6.77 6.15
N ALA A 66 -4.94 -7.78 5.28
CA ALA A 66 -5.85 -7.93 4.13
C ALA A 66 -7.35 -8.03 4.51
N SER A 67 -7.67 -8.34 5.78
CA SER A 67 -9.06 -8.39 6.28
C SER A 67 -9.71 -7.01 6.44
N GLY A 68 -8.95 -5.92 6.32
CA GLY A 68 -9.42 -4.55 6.57
C GLY A 68 -9.28 -4.12 8.04
N ASP A 69 -8.58 -4.89 8.86
CA ASP A 69 -8.25 -4.55 10.24
C ASP A 69 -6.77 -4.18 10.37
N TYR A 70 -6.43 -3.38 11.36
CA TYR A 70 -5.04 -3.11 11.72
C TYR A 70 -4.82 -3.18 13.23
N VAL A 71 -3.56 -3.35 13.60
CA VAL A 71 -3.08 -3.30 14.98
C VAL A 71 -1.87 -2.37 15.04
N LEU A 72 -1.88 -1.39 15.94
CA LEU A 72 -0.76 -0.52 16.24
C LEU A 72 -0.25 -0.83 17.65
N GLN A 73 0.95 -1.40 17.74
CA GLN A 73 1.66 -1.66 18.99
C GLN A 73 2.59 -0.51 19.31
N ILE A 74 2.64 -0.12 20.58
CA ILE A 74 3.41 1.02 21.07
C ILE A 74 4.28 0.52 22.22
N ASP A 75 5.58 0.41 21.96
CA ASP A 75 6.58 -0.03 22.93
C ASP A 75 7.41 1.18 23.39
N GLY A 76 7.58 1.34 24.70
CA GLY A 76 8.32 2.47 25.29
C GLY A 76 8.95 2.14 26.65
N PRO A 77 9.87 2.98 27.14
CA PRO A 77 10.71 2.73 28.32
C PRO A 77 9.92 2.62 29.64
N ASP A 78 8.72 3.22 29.70
CA ASP A 78 7.91 3.29 30.92
C ASP A 78 6.74 2.29 30.99
N SER A 79 6.53 1.37 30.03
CA SER A 79 5.37 0.47 30.15
C SER A 79 5.31 -0.81 29.32
N MET A 80 4.39 -1.67 29.78
CA MET A 80 3.73 -2.74 29.02
C MET A 80 3.30 -2.22 27.65
N THR A 81 3.50 -3.02 26.60
CA THR A 81 3.07 -2.72 25.23
C THR A 81 1.60 -2.30 25.20
N ASP A 82 1.35 -1.06 24.77
CA ASP A 82 0.00 -0.58 24.47
C ASP A 82 -0.40 -1.00 23.05
N GLU A 83 -1.70 -1.23 22.85
CA GLU A 83 -2.22 -1.70 21.57
C GLU A 83 -3.49 -0.93 21.17
N ILE A 84 -3.46 -0.31 19.98
CA ILE A 84 -4.62 0.30 19.35
C ILE A 84 -5.06 -0.58 18.19
N ARG A 85 -6.36 -0.89 18.13
CA ARG A 85 -6.96 -1.67 17.04
C ARG A 85 -8.00 -0.85 16.32
N GLY A 86 -8.08 -1.05 15.01
CA GLY A 86 -9.10 -0.37 14.22
C GLY A 86 -9.30 -1.02 12.87
N ARG A 87 -10.04 -0.29 12.03
CA ARG A 87 -10.32 -0.67 10.65
C ARG A 87 -9.53 0.25 9.73
N TRP A 88 -9.04 -0.30 8.63
CA TRP A 88 -8.50 0.51 7.56
C TRP A 88 -9.33 0.33 6.30
N THR A 89 -9.25 1.30 5.39
CA THR A 89 -9.93 1.27 4.10
C THR A 89 -8.99 1.80 3.03
N ASP A 90 -9.05 1.17 1.87
CA ASP A 90 -8.35 1.62 0.67
C ASP A 90 -9.15 2.78 0.06
N GLU A 91 -8.48 3.90 -0.17
CA GLU A 91 -9.08 5.15 -0.67
C GLU A 91 -8.78 5.34 -2.16
N LYS A 92 -8.74 4.23 -2.94
CA LYS A 92 -8.49 4.23 -4.39
C LYS A 92 -9.25 5.35 -5.10
N GLY A 93 -8.51 6.15 -5.88
CA GLY A 93 -9.06 7.22 -6.70
C GLY A 93 -9.29 8.53 -5.96
N THR A 94 -8.84 8.64 -4.71
CA THR A 94 -8.73 9.91 -3.99
C THR A 94 -7.27 10.42 -4.02
N SER A 95 -7.01 11.58 -3.42
CA SER A 95 -5.64 12.09 -3.22
C SER A 95 -4.86 11.36 -2.12
N LYS A 96 -5.52 10.44 -1.41
CA LYS A 96 -4.96 9.62 -0.33
C LYS A 96 -5.10 8.15 -0.70
N ASP A 97 -4.20 7.32 -0.21
CA ASP A 97 -4.18 5.91 -0.58
C ASP A 97 -4.93 5.04 0.42
N ALA A 98 -4.93 5.41 1.71
CA ALA A 98 -5.65 4.67 2.73
C ALA A 98 -6.14 5.57 3.89
N GLY A 99 -7.13 5.05 4.60
CA GLY A 99 -7.69 5.65 5.81
C GLY A 99 -7.70 4.68 6.98
N PHE A 100 -7.23 5.10 8.15
CA PHE A 100 -7.19 4.34 9.39
C PHE A 100 -8.15 4.92 10.42
N GLN A 101 -9.12 4.12 10.85
CA GLN A 101 -10.14 4.50 11.83
C GLN A 101 -9.72 4.10 13.23
N GLY A 102 -10.22 4.80 14.24
CA GLY A 102 -10.02 4.37 15.64
C GLY A 102 -8.76 4.95 16.28
N ILE A 103 -8.06 5.85 15.57
CA ILE A 103 -6.80 6.45 16.01
C ILE A 103 -6.86 7.98 15.88
N VAL A 104 -6.32 8.66 16.89
CA VAL A 104 -6.10 10.10 16.91
C VAL A 104 -4.61 10.32 17.19
N TRP A 105 -3.99 11.24 16.46
CA TRP A 105 -2.58 11.58 16.64
C TRP A 105 -2.44 12.92 17.37
N HIS A 106 -1.60 12.94 18.41
CA HIS A 106 -1.14 14.12 19.11
C HIS A 106 0.36 14.29 18.87
N GLY A 107 0.71 14.91 17.74
CA GLY A 107 2.09 14.85 17.23
C GLY A 107 2.44 13.42 16.80
N SER A 108 3.50 12.85 17.36
CA SER A 108 3.90 11.45 17.14
C SER A 108 3.29 10.46 18.13
N ALA A 109 2.45 10.91 19.07
CA ALA A 109 1.79 10.05 20.05
C ALA A 109 0.40 9.62 19.53
N PRO A 110 0.16 8.32 19.32
CA PRO A 110 -1.15 7.81 18.95
C PRO A 110 -2.01 7.53 20.18
N GLU A 111 -3.31 7.80 20.06
CA GLU A 111 -4.31 7.43 21.05
C GLU A 111 -5.52 6.75 20.38
N GLY A 112 -6.09 5.76 21.06
CA GLY A 112 -7.33 5.12 20.61
C GLY A 112 -8.52 6.09 20.75
N GLY A 113 -9.28 6.30 19.68
CA GLY A 113 -10.36 7.28 19.70
C GLY A 113 -11.22 7.31 18.44
N LYS A 114 -12.23 8.19 18.40
CA LYS A 114 -13.11 8.36 17.22
C LYS A 114 -12.46 9.24 16.15
N GLY A 115 -11.22 8.92 15.79
CA GLY A 115 -10.44 9.63 14.79
C GLY A 115 -10.33 8.87 13.47
N TRP A 116 -9.87 9.61 12.46
CA TRP A 116 -9.53 9.08 11.16
C TRP A 116 -8.17 9.63 10.73
N TRP A 117 -7.26 8.76 10.35
CA TRP A 117 -5.94 9.11 9.85
C TRP A 117 -5.81 8.71 8.38
N LEU A 118 -5.79 9.71 7.49
CA LEU A 118 -5.63 9.53 6.05
C LEU A 118 -4.15 9.60 5.68
N VAL A 119 -3.69 8.65 4.88
CA VAL A 119 -2.28 8.52 4.51
C VAL A 119 -2.08 8.40 3.01
N SER A 120 -0.86 8.73 2.58
CA SER A 120 -0.34 8.38 1.27
C SER A 120 0.80 7.39 1.47
N PHE A 121 0.95 6.43 0.55
CA PHE A 121 2.10 5.54 0.53
C PHE A 121 3.20 6.15 -0.31
N GLU A 122 4.39 6.19 0.27
CA GLU A 122 5.58 6.60 -0.45
C GLU A 122 5.98 5.53 -1.48
N SER A 123 6.83 5.90 -2.44
CA SER A 123 7.24 4.98 -3.52
C SER A 123 8.03 3.76 -3.03
N ASP A 124 8.65 3.85 -1.85
CA ASP A 124 9.32 2.75 -1.15
C ASP A 124 8.35 1.93 -0.28
N GLY A 125 7.07 2.32 -0.27
CA GLY A 125 6.00 1.71 0.52
C GLY A 125 5.85 2.28 1.92
N GLY A 126 6.62 3.29 2.34
CA GLY A 126 6.50 3.92 3.67
C GLY A 126 5.20 4.70 3.90
N ILE A 127 4.92 5.07 5.15
CA ILE A 127 3.73 5.85 5.57
C ILE A 127 4.17 6.97 6.51
N CYS A 128 3.93 8.23 6.16
CA CYS A 128 4.35 9.37 6.98
C CYS A 128 3.20 9.99 7.78
N LEU A 129 3.47 10.41 9.03
CA LEU A 129 2.50 11.03 9.93
C LEU A 129 2.16 12.47 9.53
N ASP A 130 3.18 13.25 9.20
CA ASP A 130 3.09 14.71 9.05
C ASP A 130 2.92 15.19 7.61
N GLY A 131 2.93 14.28 6.62
CA GLY A 131 2.85 14.62 5.20
C GLY A 131 4.06 15.39 4.65
N GLU A 132 5.00 15.79 5.51
CA GLU A 132 6.29 16.40 5.16
C GLU A 132 7.40 15.35 5.05
N GLY A 133 7.13 14.12 5.50
CA GLY A 133 8.04 13.00 5.36
C GLY A 133 9.11 12.94 6.46
N LEU A 134 8.92 13.67 7.57
CA LEU A 134 9.90 13.74 8.64
C LEU A 134 9.71 12.60 9.65
N VAL A 135 8.47 12.15 9.84
CA VAL A 135 8.13 11.04 10.73
C VAL A 135 7.41 9.96 9.94
N CYS A 136 8.16 8.97 9.46
CA CYS A 136 7.65 7.93 8.57
C CYS A 136 7.85 6.53 9.14
N PHE A 137 6.78 5.75 9.06
CA PHE A 137 6.87 4.31 9.13
C PHE A 137 7.55 3.75 7.89
N VAL A 138 8.45 2.80 8.10
CA VAL A 138 9.10 2.01 7.05
C VAL A 138 8.48 0.64 7.02
N LYS A 139 8.22 0.10 5.82
CA LYS A 139 7.66 -1.24 5.65
C LYS A 139 8.74 -2.31 5.96
N ASP A 140 8.43 -3.24 6.85
CA ASP A 140 9.33 -4.36 7.15
C ASP A 140 9.48 -5.24 5.88
N GLY A 141 10.72 -5.49 5.44
CA GLY A 141 11.01 -6.39 4.31
C GLY A 141 11.40 -5.73 2.98
N THR A 142 11.61 -4.41 2.93
CA THR A 142 12.22 -3.71 1.78
C THR A 142 13.75 -3.62 1.88
N THR A 143 14.42 -4.72 2.25
CA THR A 143 15.89 -4.84 2.14
C THR A 143 16.30 -5.53 0.86
#